data_AF-A0A645GLV7-F1
#
_entry.id   AF-A0A645GLV7-F1
#
_cell.length_a   1.000
_cell.length_b   1.000
_cell.length_c   1.000
_cell.angle_alpha   90.00
_cell.angle_beta   90.00
_cell.angle_gamma   90.00
#
_symmetry.space_group_name_H-M   'P 1'
#
loop_
_entity.id
_entity.type
_entity.pdbx_description
1 polymer ?
#
loop_
_entity_poly.entity_id
_entity_poly.type
_entity_poly.pdbx_seq_one_letter_code
_entity_poly.pdbx_strand_id
1 'polypeptide(L)'
;MRGFDDAFYAPHSRHTTVEIEDILKVPELELLAVSDVAGAYLIASRDGRHVFATGHSEYDADTLSHEYLRDIGKGMSIALPANYYPNNDPTLPPRVTWRAHGNILFGNWLNYCVYQETPYDLMSIGKRS
;
A
#
# COMPACT_ATOMS: atom_id res chain seq x y z
N MET A 1 4.78 10.29 8.33
CA MET A 1 3.48 9.98 7.67
C MET A 1 2.36 10.71 8.40
N ARG A 2 1.56 11.55 7.72
CA ARG A 2 0.52 12.35 8.38
C ARG A 2 -0.78 11.54 8.52
N GLY A 3 -1.31 11.42 9.73
CA GLY A 3 -2.59 10.74 9.99
C GLY A 3 -2.55 9.22 9.96
N PHE A 4 -1.37 8.61 9.79
CA PHE A 4 -1.19 7.18 10.01
C PHE A 4 -1.16 6.89 11.51
N ASP A 5 -1.70 5.74 11.89
CA ASP A 5 -1.52 5.18 13.23
C ASP A 5 -0.10 4.60 13.37
N ASP A 6 0.38 4.43 14.60
CA ASP A 6 1.71 3.84 14.87
C ASP A 6 1.83 2.41 14.31
N ALA A 7 0.72 1.67 14.27
CA ALA A 7 0.60 0.36 13.65
C ALA A 7 -0.68 0.29 12.83
N PHE A 8 -0.58 -0.29 11.63
CA PHE A 8 -1.69 -0.37 10.68
C PHE A 8 -1.57 -1.60 9.77
N TYR A 9 -2.63 -1.90 9.02
CA TYR A 9 -2.67 -3.03 8.10
C TYR A 9 -2.60 -2.56 6.64
N ALA A 10 -1.87 -3.33 5.82
CA ALA A 10 -1.84 -3.20 4.37
C ALA A 10 -1.79 -4.60 3.73
N PRO A 11 -2.54 -4.86 2.64
CA PRO A 11 -2.49 -6.15 1.95
C PRO A 11 -1.13 -6.35 1.26
N HIS A 12 -0.66 -7.58 1.20
CA HIS A 12 0.47 -7.98 0.34
C HIS A 12 0.11 -9.27 -0.38
N SER A 13 0.37 -9.31 -1.70
CA SER A 13 0.15 -10.49 -2.55
C SER A 13 1.30 -10.59 -3.56
N ARG A 14 2.39 -11.27 -3.18
CA ARG A 14 3.64 -11.32 -3.98
C ARG A 14 4.45 -12.59 -3.71
N HIS A 15 5.21 -13.04 -4.71
CA HIS A 15 6.17 -14.15 -4.58
C HIS A 15 7.63 -13.70 -4.48
N THR A 16 7.91 -12.41 -4.70
CA THR A 16 9.25 -11.80 -4.59
C THR A 16 9.25 -10.74 -3.50
N THR A 17 10.42 -10.36 -3.01
CA THR A 17 10.58 -9.31 -1.99
C THR A 17 11.78 -8.41 -2.31
N VAL A 18 11.87 -7.29 -1.58
CA VAL A 18 13.04 -6.41 -1.56
C VAL A 18 13.61 -6.43 -0.16
N GLU A 19 14.92 -6.59 -0.04
CA GLU A 19 15.58 -6.68 1.26
C GLU A 19 15.69 -5.30 1.91
N ILE A 20 15.34 -5.21 3.19
CA ILE A 20 15.40 -3.96 3.96
C ILE A 20 16.84 -3.43 4.00
N GLU A 21 17.82 -4.32 4.14
CA GLU A 21 19.23 -3.94 4.16
C GLU A 21 19.68 -3.25 2.87
N ASP A 22 19.15 -3.64 1.71
CA ASP A 22 19.49 -3.02 0.44
C ASP A 22 18.88 -1.62 0.32
N ILE A 23 17.67 -1.42 0.84
CA ILE A 23 17.04 -0.10 0.92
C ILE A 23 17.86 0.83 1.83
N LEU A 24 18.28 0.35 2.99
CA LEU A 24 19.05 1.14 3.97
C LEU A 24 20.46 1.51 3.47
N LYS A 25 21.01 0.78 2.49
CA LYS A 25 22.30 1.11 1.84
C LYS A 25 22.20 2.30 0.88
N VAL A 26 21.01 2.73 0.47
CA VAL A 26 20.79 3.83 -0.47
C VAL A 26 20.44 5.12 0.29
N PRO A 27 21.36 6.09 0.43
CA PRO A 27 21.15 7.28 1.26
C PRO A 27 19.97 8.15 0.82
N GLU A 28 19.62 8.13 -0.47
CA GLU A 28 18.52 8.89 -1.06
C GLU A 28 17.15 8.32 -0.74
N LEU A 29 17.08 7.08 -0.23
CA LEU A 29 15.83 6.43 0.16
C LEU A 29 15.59 6.55 1.66
N GLU A 30 14.31 6.60 2.00
CA GLU A 30 13.80 6.55 3.37
C GLU A 30 12.75 5.46 3.47
N LEU A 31 12.96 4.50 4.38
CA LEU A 31 11.98 3.47 4.71
C LEU A 31 10.96 4.06 5.70
N LEU A 32 9.73 4.24 5.25
CA LEU A 32 8.66 4.90 6.00
C LEU A 32 7.80 3.92 6.80
N ALA A 33 7.58 2.72 6.29
CA ALA A 33 6.79 1.69 6.96
C ALA A 33 7.32 0.28 6.68
N VAL A 34 7.34 -0.56 7.70
CA VAL A 34 7.83 -1.93 7.68
C VAL A 34 6.90 -2.84 8.47
N SER A 35 6.83 -4.10 8.06
CA SER A 35 6.15 -5.18 8.78
C SER A 35 7.16 -6.25 9.18
N ASP A 36 7.06 -6.75 10.41
CA ASP A 36 7.88 -7.88 10.89
C ASP A 36 7.63 -9.18 10.09
N VAL A 37 6.49 -9.26 9.39
CA VAL A 37 6.11 -10.43 8.58
C VAL A 37 6.24 -10.14 7.09
N ALA A 38 5.76 -8.99 6.63
CA ALA A 38 5.71 -8.66 5.20
C ALA A 38 6.91 -7.83 4.70
N GLY A 39 7.86 -7.46 5.57
CA GLY A 39 9.05 -6.69 5.21
C GLY A 39 8.76 -5.22 4.90
N ALA A 40 9.59 -4.60 4.05
CA ALA A 40 9.42 -3.20 3.66
C ALA A 40 8.09 -2.97 2.94
N TYR A 41 7.33 -1.96 3.36
CA TYR A 41 6.03 -1.61 2.78
C TYR A 41 6.05 -0.26 2.04
N LEU A 42 6.33 0.83 2.75
CA LEU A 42 6.40 2.18 2.16
C LEU A 42 7.82 2.71 2.18
N ILE A 43 8.28 3.17 1.03
CA ILE A 43 9.59 3.78 0.83
C ILE A 43 9.38 5.08 0.06
N ALA A 44 10.12 6.11 0.38
CA ALA A 44 10.14 7.34 -0.41
C ALA A 44 11.58 7.75 -0.73
N SER A 45 11.79 8.45 -1.84
CA SER A 45 12.99 9.24 -1.99
C SER A 45 12.93 10.45 -1.06
N ARG A 46 14.07 10.87 -0.53
CA ARG A 46 14.15 12.02 0.41
C ARG A 46 13.70 13.34 -0.21
N ASP A 47 13.75 13.46 -1.54
CA ASP A 47 13.23 14.60 -2.28
C ASP A 47 11.70 14.54 -2.49
N GLY A 48 11.02 13.50 -2.00
CA GLY A 48 9.57 13.32 -2.07
C GLY A 48 9.02 12.99 -3.46
N ARG A 49 9.88 12.86 -4.47
CA ARG A 49 9.47 12.67 -5.88
C ARG A 49 9.03 11.26 -6.20
N HIS A 50 9.61 10.28 -5.52
CA HIS A 50 9.31 8.87 -5.73
C HIS A 50 8.76 8.29 -4.45
N VAL A 51 7.61 7.62 -4.56
CA VAL A 51 6.99 6.86 -3.49
C VAL A 51 6.79 5.44 -4.00
N PHE A 52 7.26 4.46 -3.24
CA PHE A 52 7.16 3.05 -3.56
C PHE A 52 6.31 2.37 -2.47
N ALA A 53 5.26 1.68 -2.92
CA ALA A 53 4.43 0.82 -2.08
C ALA A 53 4.56 -0.63 -2.57
N THR A 54 5.08 -1.53 -1.74
CA THR A 54 5.29 -2.95 -2.09
C THR A 54 4.10 -3.85 -1.73
N GLY A 55 3.08 -3.26 -1.12
CA GLY A 55 1.78 -3.86 -0.82
C GLY A 55 0.67 -3.17 -1.60
N HIS A 56 -0.54 -3.68 -1.44
CA HIS A 56 -1.70 -3.35 -2.25
C HIS A 56 -2.80 -2.66 -1.43
N SER A 57 -2.51 -1.45 -0.95
CA SER A 57 -3.48 -0.67 -0.14
C SER A 57 -4.69 -0.18 -0.92
N GLU A 58 -4.67 -0.33 -2.25
CA GLU A 58 -5.79 -0.08 -3.16
C GLU A 58 -6.80 -1.22 -3.24
N TYR A 59 -6.48 -2.41 -2.72
CA TYR A 59 -7.34 -3.58 -2.90
C TYR A 59 -8.73 -3.41 -2.28
N ASP A 60 -9.71 -3.91 -3.04
CA ASP A 60 -11.07 -4.08 -2.58
C ASP A 60 -11.18 -5.24 -1.59
N ALA A 61 -12.33 -5.30 -0.92
CA ALA A 61 -12.58 -6.24 0.16
C ALA A 61 -12.39 -7.70 -0.26
N ASP A 62 -12.67 -8.03 -1.52
CA ASP A 62 -12.74 -9.38 -2.07
C ASP A 62 -11.54 -9.74 -2.96
N THR A 63 -10.59 -8.82 -3.19
CA THR A 63 -9.50 -9.04 -4.16
C THR A 63 -8.64 -10.27 -3.81
N LEU A 64 -8.16 -10.38 -2.56
CA LEU A 64 -7.40 -11.55 -2.11
C LEU A 64 -8.24 -12.83 -2.10
N SER A 65 -9.55 -12.72 -1.91
CA SER A 65 -10.47 -13.86 -1.98
C SER A 65 -10.55 -14.40 -3.41
N HIS A 66 -10.67 -13.51 -4.39
CA HIS A 66 -10.69 -13.87 -5.80
C HIS A 66 -9.35 -14.50 -6.24
N GLU A 67 -8.22 -13.97 -5.79
CA GLU A 67 -6.91 -14.56 -6.05
C GLU A 67 -6.79 -15.97 -5.47
N TYR A 68 -7.15 -16.14 -4.20
CA TYR A 68 -7.13 -17.44 -3.52
C TYR A 68 -8.01 -18.48 -4.24
N LEU A 69 -9.27 -18.14 -4.52
CA LEU A 69 -10.21 -19.05 -5.19
C LEU A 69 -9.76 -19.38 -6.61
N ARG A 70 -9.22 -18.40 -7.34
CA ARG A 70 -8.67 -18.61 -8.69
C ARG A 70 -7.51 -19.61 -8.66
N ASP A 71 -6.60 -19.48 -7.71
CA ASP A 71 -5.38 -20.29 -7.67
C ASP A 71 -5.66 -21.72 -7.16
N ILE A 72 -6.56 -21.87 -6.18
CA ILE A 72 -7.12 -23.18 -5.80
C ILE A 72 -7.84 -23.84 -6.98
N GLY A 73 -8.63 -23.07 -7.75
CA GLY A 73 -9.32 -23.56 -8.94
C GLY A 73 -8.38 -24.06 -10.06
N LYS A 74 -7.13 -23.58 -10.07
CA LYS A 74 -6.05 -24.08 -10.94
C LYS A 74 -5.32 -25.30 -10.38
N GLY A 75 -5.70 -25.78 -9.19
CA GLY A 75 -5.02 -26.87 -8.50
C GLY A 75 -3.67 -26.47 -7.89
N MET A 76 -3.41 -25.17 -7.71
CA MET A 76 -2.18 -24.71 -7.05
C MET A 76 -2.26 -24.96 -5.54
N SER A 77 -1.15 -25.37 -4.95
CA SER A 77 -1.02 -25.41 -3.49
C SER A 77 -0.69 -24.00 -2.99
N ILE A 78 -1.72 -23.27 -2.54
CA ILE A 78 -1.61 -21.91 -2.01
C ILE A 78 -2.19 -21.86 -0.59
N ALA A 79 -1.55 -21.09 0.29
CA ALA A 79 -2.06 -20.87 1.64
C ALA A 79 -3.23 -19.88 1.64
N LEU A 80 -4.07 -19.94 2.68
CA LEU A 80 -5.07 -18.91 2.91
C LEU A 80 -4.39 -17.55 3.12
N PRO A 81 -4.98 -16.44 2.62
CA PRO A 81 -4.50 -15.11 2.93
C PRO A 81 -4.49 -14.86 4.45
N ALA A 82 -3.33 -14.53 5.00
CA ALA A 82 -3.17 -14.33 6.43
C ALA A 82 -3.94 -13.11 6.92
N ASN A 83 -4.56 -13.21 8.11
CA ASN A 83 -5.30 -12.11 8.77
C ASN A 83 -6.44 -11.49 7.94
N TYR A 84 -6.98 -12.23 6.96
CA TYR A 84 -7.97 -11.73 6.02
C TYR A 84 -9.39 -12.25 6.33
N TYR A 85 -9.54 -13.58 6.44
CA TYR A 85 -10.81 -14.20 6.81
C TYR A 85 -10.97 -14.31 8.33
N PRO A 86 -12.17 -14.06 8.88
CA PRO A 86 -12.46 -14.37 10.27
C PRO A 86 -12.15 -15.84 10.57
N ASN A 87 -11.38 -16.11 11.63
CA ASN A 87 -11.00 -17.46 12.06
C ASN A 87 -10.31 -18.32 10.97
N ASN A 88 -9.71 -17.69 9.95
CA ASN A 88 -9.16 -18.37 8.76
C ASN A 88 -10.20 -19.23 8.01
N ASP A 89 -11.48 -18.84 8.04
CA ASP A 89 -12.56 -19.54 7.34
C ASP A 89 -12.93 -18.81 6.02
N PRO A 90 -12.58 -19.35 4.84
CA PRO A 90 -12.85 -18.71 3.54
C PRO A 90 -14.34 -18.70 3.16
N THR A 91 -15.21 -19.35 3.93
CA THR A 91 -16.67 -19.27 3.74
C THR A 91 -17.27 -18.00 4.35
N LEU A 92 -16.52 -17.32 5.23
CA LEU A 92 -16.93 -16.07 5.86
C LEU A 92 -16.46 -14.85 5.06
N PRO A 93 -17.20 -13.73 5.10
CA PRO A 93 -16.78 -12.51 4.42
C PRO A 93 -15.47 -11.97 5.03
N PRO A 94 -14.55 -11.45 4.20
CA PRO A 94 -13.25 -10.95 4.64
C PRO A 94 -13.38 -9.67 5.48
N ARG A 95 -12.43 -9.48 6.41
CA ARG A 95 -12.36 -8.28 7.24
C ARG A 95 -11.47 -7.24 6.58
N VAL A 96 -12.05 -6.09 6.24
CA VAL A 96 -11.28 -4.98 5.69
C VAL A 96 -10.69 -4.12 6.79
N THR A 97 -9.40 -4.28 7.03
CA THR A 97 -8.65 -3.55 8.06
C THR A 97 -7.70 -2.49 7.52
N TRP A 98 -7.52 -2.42 6.19
CA TRP A 98 -6.51 -1.54 5.55
C TRP A 98 -7.08 -0.28 4.88
N ARG A 99 -8.39 -0.24 4.60
CA ARG A 99 -9.01 0.81 3.77
C ARG A 99 -8.75 2.23 4.28
N ALA A 100 -8.75 2.42 5.59
CA ALA A 100 -8.48 3.73 6.18
C ALA A 100 -7.08 4.24 5.80
N HIS A 101 -6.04 3.44 6.02
CA HIS A 101 -4.67 3.80 5.70
C HIS A 101 -4.41 3.86 4.20
N GLY A 102 -5.10 3.06 3.39
CA GLY A 102 -5.11 3.22 1.93
C GLY A 102 -5.60 4.60 1.51
N ASN A 103 -6.76 5.04 2.01
CA ASN A 103 -7.28 6.37 1.71
C ASN A 103 -6.33 7.49 2.18
N ILE A 104 -5.74 7.36 3.36
CA ILE A 104 -4.79 8.34 3.90
C ILE A 104 -3.50 8.37 3.08
N LEU A 105 -3.02 7.22 2.60
CA LEU A 105 -1.85 7.13 1.72
C LEU A 105 -2.06 7.95 0.44
N PHE A 106 -3.12 7.64 -0.31
CA PHE A 106 -3.41 8.33 -1.57
C PHE A 106 -3.73 9.81 -1.36
N GLY A 107 -4.48 10.14 -0.31
CA GLY A 107 -4.77 11.53 0.05
C GLY A 107 -3.51 12.32 0.39
N ASN A 108 -2.57 11.75 1.13
CA ASN A 108 -1.29 12.40 1.43
C ASN A 108 -0.44 12.54 0.18
N TRP A 109 -0.33 11.49 -0.64
CA TRP A 109 0.47 11.51 -1.84
C TRP A 109 0.03 12.60 -2.82
N LEU A 110 -1.28 12.71 -3.09
CA LEU A 110 -1.81 13.76 -3.96
C LEU A 110 -1.56 15.17 -3.41
N ASN A 111 -1.78 15.37 -2.11
CA ASN A 111 -1.66 16.71 -1.51
C ASN A 111 -0.22 17.20 -1.37
N TYR A 112 0.69 16.33 -0.92
CA TYR A 112 2.04 16.75 -0.54
C TYR A 112 3.10 16.41 -1.60
N CYS A 113 2.92 15.34 -2.37
CA CYS A 113 3.90 14.94 -3.37
C CYS A 113 3.55 15.45 -4.78
N VAL A 114 2.26 15.62 -5.09
CA VAL A 114 1.83 16.04 -6.43
C VAL A 114 1.45 17.52 -6.46
N TYR A 115 0.55 17.95 -5.58
CA TYR A 115 -0.04 19.29 -5.67
C TYR A 115 0.90 20.40 -5.19
N GLN A 116 1.53 20.26 -4.02
CA GLN A 116 2.40 21.30 -3.46
C GLN A 116 3.73 21.49 -4.21
N GLU A 117 4.19 20.46 -4.92
CA GLU A 117 5.42 20.49 -5.71
C GLU A 117 5.22 20.99 -7.15
N THR A 118 3.95 21.14 -7.60
CA THR A 118 3.66 21.63 -8.95
C THR A 118 3.38 23.14 -8.90
N PRO A 119 4.23 24.00 -9.51
CA PRO A 119 3.95 25.42 -9.57
C PRO A 119 2.69 25.68 -10.40
N TYR A 120 1.66 26.23 -9.76
CA TYR A 120 0.42 26.66 -10.42
C TYR A 120 0.28 28.19 -10.30
N ASP A 121 0.00 28.87 -11.40
CA ASP A 121 -0.25 30.33 -11.39
C ASP A 121 -1.67 30.61 -10.88
N LEU A 122 -1.79 31.08 -9.64
CA LEU A 122 -3.06 31.49 -9.03
C LEU A 122 -3.84 32.50 -9.90
N MET A 123 -3.18 33.29 -10.75
CA MET A 123 -3.82 34.27 -11.66
C MET A 123 -4.56 33.62 -12.84
N SER A 124 -4.40 32.32 -13.04
CA SER A 124 -5.08 31.54 -14.08
C SER A 124 -6.38 30.87 -13.62
N ILE A 125 -6.66 30.84 -12.31
CA ILE A 125 -7.86 30.18 -11.77
C ILE A 125 -9.12 31.00 -12.10
N GLY A 126 -10.10 30.37 -12.74
CA GLY A 126 -11.42 30.96 -12.98
C GLY A 126 -11.56 31.79 -14.27
N LYS A 127 -10.50 31.92 -15.09
CA LYS A 127 -10.64 32.46 -16.44
C LYS A 127 -11.17 31.36 -17.38
N ARG A 128 -12.48 31.36 -17.62
CA ARG A 128 -13.06 30.62 -18.75
C ARG A 128 -12.62 31.29 -20.04
N SER A 129 -12.14 30.49 -20.99
CA SER A 129 -11.93 30.85 -22.40
C SER A 129 -13.22 31.30 -23.06
#